data_AF-A0ABD0LJA2-F1
#
_entry.id   AF-A0ABD0LJA2-F1
#
_cell.length_a   1.000
_cell.length_b   1.000
_cell.length_c   1.000
_cell.angle_alpha   90.00
_cell.angle_beta   90.00
_cell.angle_gamma   90.00
#
_symmetry.space_group_name_H-M   'P 1'
#
loop_
_entity.id
_entity.type
_entity.pdbx_description
1 polymer ?
#
loop_
_entity_poly.entity_id
_entity_poly.type
_entity_poly.pdbx_seq_one_letter_code
_entity_poly.pdbx_strand_id
1 'polypeptide(L)'
;MRFLYRAAGWSQKVRLQAACGHGCFREESCRLICRRYFRMTPWAFRVWEVPSQREVQLLQQTFHNPKELINNLLGPLVDGGVASEPRIVFTPRQGLGGKLWKATLHLNWPSNVSISGVHPTMSGAEGNAFLLACSLYKDMGLLYKQNAGHMAAVDQDYVFNMLRRLHTLVSPLSHLLPQFHVCTTPAEPTRITELNARGENQNPPVHLWETHVHAEFPFAFDVCETGPSVHISQYAAALRACMKLKALGLLTRSNHQSPTQHTDLPKSVFVPSYFPSSPEDNFDPHYEIYSDASAKGFGAYLVTRDDDRVRWLANSWTEHFPHYDGRVSKRRRADTCIKPEEMLPDSNFFEMYAVVAACFTWKHKFVEQRVLVWSDNAFVVTVINGGVRSERSLLLVGKLFQILCHTCSRNRIELRAAHVQRTENTAADLLSRFQVAKFREVIPEAAPACKKTKKLLFWNPLQTLPHLKQTLFKDSGDTIQVQSTPAHKSPLSRLQALGKSVEDVHETSASVIQNTE
;
A
#
# COMPACT_ATOMS: atom_id res chain seq x y z
N MET A 1 23.28 15.90 33.25
CA MET A 1 22.14 16.82 33.40
C MET A 1 21.60 17.13 31.99
N ARG A 2 20.39 16.68 31.63
CA ARG A 2 19.09 17.42 31.66
C ARG A 2 19.03 18.59 30.65
N PHE A 3 18.29 18.46 29.53
CA PHE A 3 16.93 19.02 29.21
C PHE A 3 16.94 20.52 28.78
N LEU A 4 16.22 21.04 27.75
CA LEU A 4 15.27 20.52 26.72
C LEU A 4 15.78 20.89 25.28
N TYR A 5 15.27 20.50 24.10
CA TYR A 5 13.99 20.03 23.49
C TYR A 5 13.03 21.09 22.85
N ARG A 6 12.85 20.98 21.52
CA ARG A 6 11.59 21.03 20.71
C ARG A 6 11.02 22.34 20.08
N ALA A 7 10.24 22.09 19.02
CA ALA A 7 9.16 22.90 18.40
C ALA A 7 9.51 24.07 17.45
N ALA A 8 9.87 23.73 16.20
CA ALA A 8 9.60 24.60 15.05
C ALA A 8 8.17 24.34 14.52
N GLY A 9 7.40 25.40 14.23
CA GLY A 9 6.06 25.28 13.64
C GLY A 9 5.12 26.44 13.96
N TRP A 10 4.95 26.78 15.24
CA TRP A 10 3.95 27.77 15.70
C TRP A 10 4.52 28.97 16.49
N SER A 11 5.85 29.09 16.57
CA SER A 11 6.52 30.06 17.48
C SER A 11 6.83 31.45 16.87
N GLN A 12 6.86 31.60 15.54
CA GLN A 12 7.35 32.85 14.91
C GLN A 12 6.49 34.09 15.19
N LYS A 13 5.16 33.97 15.25
CA LYS A 13 4.27 35.12 15.51
C LYS A 13 4.44 35.68 16.93
N VAL A 14 4.67 34.80 17.92
CA VAL A 14 4.91 35.16 19.33
C VAL A 14 6.34 35.67 19.53
N ARG A 15 7.34 35.07 18.87
CA ARG A 15 8.74 35.56 18.95
C ARG A 15 8.94 36.95 18.34
N LEU A 16 8.15 37.35 17.34
CA LEU A 16 8.21 38.70 16.76
C LEU A 16 7.68 39.78 17.72
N GLN A 17 6.65 39.50 18.53
CA GLN A 17 6.16 40.43 19.56
C GLN A 17 7.11 40.59 20.75
N ALA A 18 7.99 39.60 21.01
CA ALA A 18 9.00 39.68 22.06
C ALA A 18 10.29 40.39 21.60
N ALA A 19 10.63 40.35 20.30
CA ALA A 19 11.85 40.94 19.76
C ALA A 19 11.69 42.41 19.31
N CYS A 20 10.46 42.85 19.03
CA CYS A 20 10.12 44.26 18.87
C CYS A 20 9.12 44.62 19.96
N GLY A 21 9.60 45.29 21.01
CA GLY A 21 8.75 45.80 22.09
C GLY A 21 7.59 46.63 21.54
N HIS A 22 6.44 46.56 22.22
CA HIS A 22 5.18 47.15 21.76
C HIS A 22 5.34 48.62 21.29
N GLY A 23 5.15 48.87 19.99
CA GLY A 23 4.91 50.21 19.46
C GLY A 23 5.63 50.60 18.17
N CYS A 24 6.80 50.02 17.83
CA CYS A 24 7.64 50.57 16.76
C CYS A 24 7.35 49.98 15.36
N PHE A 25 6.36 50.55 14.66
CA PHE A 25 6.06 50.26 13.24
C PHE A 25 6.13 51.50 12.32
N ARG A 26 6.62 52.64 12.84
CA ARG A 26 6.61 53.93 12.13
C ARG A 26 7.97 54.43 11.62
N GLU A 27 9.08 53.84 12.04
CA GLU A 27 10.40 54.24 11.53
C GLU A 27 10.85 53.47 10.28
N GLU A 28 11.47 54.20 9.35
CA GLU A 28 11.94 53.71 8.05
C GLU A 28 13.16 52.77 8.18
N SER A 29 13.94 52.93 9.25
CA SER A 29 15.01 52.04 9.71
C SER A 29 14.53 50.60 9.94
N CYS A 30 13.41 50.41 10.65
CA CYS A 30 12.79 49.10 10.84
C CYS A 30 12.32 48.47 9.52
N ARG A 31 11.82 49.28 8.56
CA ARG A 31 11.46 48.77 7.22
C ARG A 31 12.68 48.28 6.44
N LEU A 32 13.83 48.96 6.57
CA LEU A 32 15.09 48.48 5.96
C LEU A 32 15.61 47.20 6.62
N ILE A 33 15.59 47.10 7.96
CA ILE A 33 16.02 45.89 8.67
C ILE A 33 15.10 44.72 8.33
N CYS A 34 13.78 44.93 8.30
CA CYS A 34 12.84 43.91 7.79
C CYS A 34 13.12 43.56 6.34
N ARG A 35 13.37 44.50 5.41
CA ARG A 35 13.74 44.17 4.01
C ARG A 35 15.07 43.41 3.90
N ARG A 36 16.02 43.63 4.81
CA ARG A 36 17.34 42.96 4.80
C ARG A 36 17.30 41.56 5.43
N TYR A 37 16.49 41.35 6.48
CA TYR A 37 16.23 40.03 7.07
C TYR A 37 15.18 39.20 6.30
N PHE A 38 14.17 39.84 5.70
CA PHE A 38 13.23 39.21 4.75
C PHE A 38 13.75 39.20 3.30
N ARG A 39 15.07 39.11 3.10
CA ARG A 39 15.60 38.28 2.01
C ARG A 39 15.34 36.79 2.33
N MET A 40 14.06 36.43 2.52
CA MET A 40 13.67 35.04 2.72
C MET A 40 14.02 34.28 1.45
N THR A 41 14.89 33.29 1.60
CA THR A 41 15.43 32.51 0.50
C THR A 41 14.32 31.82 -0.30
N PRO A 42 14.54 31.50 -1.60
CA PRO A 42 13.60 30.74 -2.45
C PRO A 42 13.09 29.42 -1.85
N TRP A 43 13.75 28.89 -0.82
CA TRP A 43 13.27 27.77 -0.01
C TRP A 43 11.87 27.99 0.59
N ALA A 44 11.53 29.20 1.06
CA ALA A 44 10.21 29.48 1.61
C ALA A 44 9.09 29.39 0.54
N PHE A 45 9.43 29.59 -0.74
CA PHE A 45 8.54 29.38 -1.87
C PHE A 45 8.31 27.89 -2.14
N ARG A 46 9.39 27.09 -2.11
CA ARG A 46 9.37 25.63 -2.35
C ARG A 46 8.57 24.83 -1.31
N VAL A 47 8.23 25.41 -0.16
CA VAL A 47 7.36 24.77 0.85
C VAL A 47 5.88 24.75 0.41
N TRP A 48 5.49 25.59 -0.55
CA TRP A 48 4.12 25.70 -1.05
C TRP A 48 3.91 25.19 -2.49
N GLU A 49 4.99 24.80 -3.17
CA GLU A 49 4.94 24.10 -4.46
C GLU A 49 4.74 22.60 -4.24
N VAL A 50 3.48 22.17 -4.21
CA VAL A 50 3.10 20.76 -4.30
C VAL A 50 2.37 20.55 -5.65
N PRO A 51 2.84 19.65 -6.53
CA PRO A 51 4.15 18.99 -6.50
C PRO A 51 5.30 19.98 -6.75
N SER A 52 6.52 19.59 -6.38
CA SER A 52 7.70 20.44 -6.63
C SER A 52 8.11 20.45 -8.10
N GLN A 53 8.77 21.51 -8.62
CA GLN A 53 9.15 21.58 -10.05
C GLN A 53 9.92 20.34 -10.57
N ARG A 54 10.81 19.77 -9.77
CA ARG A 54 11.56 18.54 -10.14
C ARG A 54 10.65 17.30 -10.20
N GLU A 55 9.67 17.23 -9.31
CA GLU A 55 8.66 16.17 -9.28
C GLU A 55 7.70 16.29 -10.47
N VAL A 56 7.28 17.51 -10.83
CA VAL A 56 6.55 17.80 -12.09
C VAL A 56 7.29 17.24 -13.29
N GLN A 57 8.59 17.55 -13.43
CA GLN A 57 9.41 17.07 -14.55
C GLN A 57 9.45 15.53 -14.64
N LEU A 58 9.63 14.84 -13.50
CA LEU A 58 9.65 13.37 -13.44
C LEU A 58 8.28 12.75 -13.74
N LEU A 59 7.20 13.39 -13.26
CA LEU A 59 5.83 12.96 -13.57
C LEU A 59 5.50 13.19 -15.04
N GLN A 60 5.93 14.31 -15.66
CA GLN A 60 5.75 14.59 -17.09
C GLN A 60 6.49 13.59 -17.98
N GLN A 61 7.69 13.15 -17.60
CA GLN A 61 8.41 12.07 -18.28
C GLN A 61 7.69 10.71 -18.20
N THR A 62 6.87 10.51 -17.17
CA THR A 62 6.13 9.26 -16.94
C THR A 62 4.74 9.29 -17.58
N PHE A 63 4.03 10.40 -17.48
CA PHE A 63 2.61 10.55 -17.79
C PHE A 63 2.42 11.60 -18.90
N HIS A 64 2.41 11.10 -20.13
CA HIS A 64 2.02 11.87 -21.31
C HIS A 64 0.50 12.07 -21.27
N ASN A 65 0.01 13.26 -21.64
CA ASN A 65 -1.41 13.65 -21.60
C ASN A 65 -2.16 13.20 -20.32
N PRO A 66 -1.78 13.64 -19.12
CA PRO A 66 -2.30 13.10 -17.86
C PRO A 66 -3.82 13.28 -17.69
N LYS A 67 -4.41 14.31 -18.29
CA LYS A 67 -5.87 14.51 -18.33
C LYS A 67 -6.56 13.45 -19.20
N GLU A 68 -5.98 13.11 -20.34
CA GLU A 68 -6.47 12.05 -21.23
C GLU A 68 -6.36 10.68 -20.56
N LEU A 69 -5.26 10.39 -19.85
CA LEU A 69 -5.12 9.14 -19.09
C LEU A 69 -6.19 8.95 -18.01
N ILE A 70 -6.54 10.01 -17.27
CA ILE A 70 -7.62 9.96 -16.27
C ILE A 70 -8.99 9.84 -16.94
N ASN A 71 -9.21 10.55 -18.05
CA ASN A 71 -10.47 10.47 -18.79
C ASN A 71 -10.68 9.11 -19.47
N ASN A 72 -9.64 8.49 -20.04
CA ASN A 72 -9.74 7.17 -20.67
C ASN A 72 -10.02 6.05 -19.65
N LEU A 73 -9.62 6.25 -18.39
CA LEU A 73 -9.91 5.33 -17.29
C LEU A 73 -11.30 5.56 -16.68
N LEU A 74 -11.68 6.81 -16.42
CA LEU A 74 -12.93 7.15 -15.73
C LEU A 74 -14.11 7.31 -16.67
N GLY A 75 -13.89 7.62 -17.95
CA GLY A 75 -14.91 7.86 -18.97
C GLY A 75 -16.01 6.79 -18.99
N PRO A 76 -15.66 5.49 -19.16
CA PRO A 76 -16.66 4.42 -19.12
C PRO A 76 -17.49 4.38 -17.83
N LEU A 77 -16.88 4.70 -16.68
CA LEU A 77 -17.59 4.76 -15.40
C LEU A 77 -18.49 6.00 -15.27
N VAL A 78 -18.10 7.13 -15.88
CA VAL A 78 -18.88 8.38 -15.89
C VAL A 78 -20.06 8.25 -16.86
N ASP A 79 -19.83 7.77 -18.08
CA ASP A 79 -20.86 7.47 -19.08
C ASP A 79 -21.85 6.42 -18.53
N GLY A 80 -21.33 5.48 -17.75
CA GLY A 80 -22.09 4.47 -17.01
C GLY A 80 -22.65 4.91 -15.65
N GLY A 81 -22.57 6.19 -15.27
CA GLY A 81 -23.14 6.71 -14.02
C GLY A 81 -22.63 6.10 -12.70
N VAL A 82 -21.54 5.32 -12.73
CA VAL A 82 -20.85 4.75 -11.55
C VAL A 82 -19.86 5.75 -10.95
N ALA A 83 -19.31 6.63 -11.80
CA ALA A 83 -18.48 7.77 -11.41
C ALA A 83 -19.16 9.08 -11.84
N SER A 84 -18.60 10.20 -11.39
CA SER A 84 -19.00 11.55 -11.83
C SER A 84 -17.82 12.23 -12.51
N GLU A 85 -18.10 13.19 -13.38
CA GLU A 85 -17.05 13.93 -14.10
C GLU A 85 -15.99 14.51 -13.13
N PRO A 86 -14.68 14.40 -13.48
CA PRO A 86 -13.59 15.01 -12.73
C PRO A 86 -13.77 16.52 -12.50
N ARG A 87 -14.23 16.90 -11.31
CA ARG A 87 -14.51 18.31 -10.99
C ARG A 87 -13.25 19.03 -10.54
N ILE A 88 -12.91 20.15 -11.18
CA ILE A 88 -11.76 20.97 -10.80
C ILE A 88 -12.19 22.31 -10.17
N VAL A 89 -11.53 22.70 -9.08
CA VAL A 89 -11.79 23.96 -8.36
C VAL A 89 -10.50 24.77 -8.27
N PHE A 90 -10.49 25.96 -8.87
CA PHE A 90 -9.36 26.87 -8.84
C PHE A 90 -9.45 27.85 -7.67
N THR A 91 -8.40 27.92 -6.86
CA THR A 91 -8.25 28.90 -5.78
C THR A 91 -7.02 29.78 -6.07
N PRO A 92 -7.19 31.10 -6.30
CA PRO A 92 -6.04 32.00 -6.39
C PRO A 92 -5.39 32.13 -5.00
N ARG A 93 -4.05 32.11 -4.96
CA ARG A 93 -3.26 32.41 -3.75
C ARG A 93 -2.27 33.53 -4.04
N GLN A 94 -2.26 34.54 -3.18
CA GLN A 94 -1.17 35.51 -3.16
C GLN A 94 -0.03 34.97 -2.30
N GLY A 95 1.15 34.84 -2.89
CA GLY A 95 2.40 34.54 -2.20
C GLY A 95 3.39 35.69 -2.32
N LEU A 96 4.50 35.61 -1.58
CA LEU A 96 5.57 36.63 -1.50
C LEU A 96 6.36 36.88 -2.81
N GLY A 97 5.94 36.28 -3.92
CA GLY A 97 6.65 36.23 -5.20
C GLY A 97 5.69 36.00 -6.37
N GLY A 98 4.42 36.41 -6.22
CA GLY A 98 3.45 36.42 -7.30
C GLY A 98 2.10 35.79 -6.95
N LYS A 99 1.19 35.86 -7.93
CA LYS A 99 -0.09 35.15 -7.93
C LYS A 99 0.18 33.69 -8.32
N LEU A 100 -0.13 32.78 -7.41
CA LEU A 100 -0.17 31.34 -7.68
C LEU A 100 -1.61 30.89 -7.85
N TRP A 101 -1.82 29.87 -8.67
CA TRP A 101 -3.08 29.15 -8.77
C TRP A 101 -2.92 27.80 -8.07
N LYS A 102 -3.87 27.47 -7.19
CA LYS A 102 -4.08 26.10 -6.71
C LYS A 102 -5.27 25.53 -7.46
N ALA A 103 -5.08 24.47 -8.22
CA ALA A 103 -6.16 23.68 -8.76
C ALA A 103 -6.40 22.47 -7.85
N THR A 104 -7.64 22.26 -7.43
CA THR A 104 -8.05 21.07 -6.64
C THR A 104 -8.94 20.22 -7.51
N LEU A 105 -8.45 19.06 -7.92
CA LEU A 105 -9.17 18.04 -8.68
C LEU A 105 -9.89 17.11 -7.70
N HIS A 106 -11.19 16.94 -7.89
CA HIS A 106 -12.05 16.06 -7.11
C HIS A 106 -12.46 14.86 -7.99
N LEU A 107 -12.21 13.66 -7.50
CA LEU A 107 -12.52 12.38 -8.15
C LEU A 107 -13.32 11.54 -7.16
N ASN A 108 -14.41 10.90 -7.59
CA ASN A 108 -15.29 10.13 -6.70
C ASN A 108 -15.09 8.60 -6.78
N TRP A 109 -14.43 8.11 -7.82
CA TRP A 109 -14.14 6.69 -8.02
C TRP A 109 -12.62 6.46 -8.10
N PRO A 110 -12.04 5.43 -7.44
CA PRO A 110 -12.68 4.35 -6.66
C PRO A 110 -13.06 4.76 -5.23
N SER A 111 -12.80 6.01 -4.86
CA SER A 111 -13.29 6.64 -3.63
C SER A 111 -13.19 8.16 -3.78
N ASN A 112 -13.91 8.90 -2.93
CA ASN A 112 -13.84 10.37 -2.89
C ASN A 112 -12.44 10.87 -2.48
N VAL A 113 -11.66 11.32 -3.46
CA VAL A 113 -10.30 11.86 -3.29
C VAL A 113 -10.22 13.28 -3.84
N SER A 114 -9.50 14.16 -3.13
CA SER A 114 -9.17 15.51 -3.60
C SER A 114 -7.66 15.69 -3.72
N ILE A 115 -7.19 16.00 -4.93
CA ILE A 115 -5.78 16.14 -5.30
C ILE A 115 -5.51 17.59 -5.66
N SER A 116 -4.36 18.14 -5.28
CA SER A 116 -4.08 19.57 -5.42
C SER A 116 -2.75 19.83 -6.11
N GLY A 117 -2.80 20.53 -7.25
CA GLY A 117 -1.62 21.06 -7.94
C GLY A 117 -1.50 22.57 -7.74
N VAL A 118 -0.28 23.07 -7.57
CA VAL A 118 0.03 24.51 -7.49
C VAL A 118 0.95 24.91 -8.66
N HIS A 119 0.68 26.06 -9.30
CA HIS A 119 1.51 26.62 -10.37
C HIS A 119 1.28 28.13 -10.54
N PRO A 120 2.22 28.92 -11.11
CA PRO A 120 1.98 30.32 -11.47
C PRO A 120 0.85 30.55 -12.50
N THR A 121 0.53 29.56 -13.33
CA THR A 121 -0.55 29.62 -14.33
C THR A 121 -1.68 28.65 -14.00
N MET A 122 -2.93 29.01 -14.35
CA MET A 122 -4.11 28.19 -14.07
C MET A 122 -4.04 26.81 -14.76
N SER A 123 -3.69 26.79 -16.05
CA SER A 123 -3.51 25.55 -16.83
C SER A 123 -2.38 24.67 -16.28
N GLY A 124 -1.26 25.24 -15.83
CA GLY A 124 -0.19 24.44 -15.21
C GLY A 124 -0.57 23.91 -13.83
N ALA A 125 -1.44 24.59 -13.08
CA ALA A 125 -1.95 24.10 -11.81
C ALA A 125 -2.90 22.91 -12.01
N GLU A 126 -3.75 22.98 -13.04
CA GLU A 126 -4.55 21.85 -13.53
C GLU A 126 -3.67 20.68 -13.97
N GLY A 127 -2.68 20.91 -14.82
CA GLY A 127 -1.73 19.88 -15.26
C GLY A 127 -1.03 19.20 -14.08
N ASN A 128 -0.56 19.98 -13.09
CA ASN A 128 0.03 19.46 -11.87
C ASN A 128 -0.93 18.61 -11.03
N ALA A 129 -2.22 18.97 -10.96
CA ALA A 129 -3.23 18.18 -10.26
C ALA A 129 -3.50 16.84 -10.98
N PHE A 130 -3.59 16.84 -12.32
CA PHE A 130 -3.73 15.62 -13.11
C PHE A 130 -2.49 14.73 -13.07
N LEU A 131 -1.26 15.28 -13.07
CA LEU A 131 -0.02 14.50 -12.91
C LEU A 131 0.03 13.75 -11.57
N LEU A 132 -0.39 14.41 -10.47
CA LEU A 132 -0.52 13.77 -9.17
C LEU A 132 -1.64 12.72 -9.15
N ALA A 133 -2.74 12.94 -9.86
CA ALA A 133 -3.78 11.92 -10.06
C ALA A 133 -3.22 10.69 -10.78
N CYS A 134 -2.52 10.85 -11.90
CA CYS A 134 -1.89 9.72 -12.58
C CYS A 134 -0.91 8.95 -11.68
N SER A 135 -0.13 9.65 -10.84
CA SER A 135 0.72 8.98 -9.85
C SER A 135 -0.07 8.14 -8.86
N LEU A 136 -1.17 8.67 -8.30
CA LEU A 136 -2.04 7.94 -7.38
C LEU A 136 -2.67 6.71 -8.04
N TYR A 137 -3.19 6.86 -9.26
CA TYR A 137 -3.87 5.76 -9.96
C TYR A 137 -2.89 4.68 -10.43
N LYS A 138 -1.65 5.05 -10.81
CA LYS A 138 -0.55 4.09 -11.01
C LYS A 138 -0.23 3.30 -9.74
N ASP A 139 -0.17 3.96 -8.58
CA ASP A 139 0.07 3.31 -7.30
C ASP A 139 -1.10 2.41 -6.87
N MET A 140 -2.33 2.71 -7.30
CA MET A 140 -3.51 1.85 -7.17
C MET A 140 -3.53 0.68 -8.17
N GLY A 141 -2.66 0.63 -9.18
CA GLY A 141 -2.63 -0.41 -10.21
C GLY A 141 -3.39 -0.09 -11.50
N LEU A 142 -4.10 1.04 -11.53
CA LEU A 142 -5.07 1.42 -12.57
C LEU A 142 -4.43 2.04 -13.84
N LEU A 143 -3.14 2.36 -13.80
CA LEU A 143 -2.34 2.75 -14.97
C LEU A 143 -1.15 1.80 -15.11
N TYR A 144 -0.85 1.32 -16.32
CA TYR A 144 0.26 0.43 -16.61
C TYR A 144 1.19 0.95 -17.71
N LYS A 145 2.45 0.50 -17.72
CA LYS A 145 3.45 0.90 -18.72
C LYS A 145 3.40 -0.04 -19.92
N GLN A 146 2.93 0.40 -21.07
CA GLN A 146 2.93 -0.38 -22.31
C GLN A 146 4.36 -0.66 -22.81
N ASN A 147 4.49 -1.63 -23.72
CA ASN A 147 5.78 -2.03 -24.32
C ASN A 147 6.54 -0.85 -24.96
N ALA A 148 5.82 0.13 -25.51
CA ALA A 148 6.37 1.36 -26.09
C ALA A 148 6.89 2.37 -25.05
N GLY A 149 6.92 2.02 -23.76
CA GLY A 149 7.43 2.88 -22.68
C GLY A 149 6.42 3.84 -22.07
N HIS A 150 5.31 4.13 -22.76
CA HIS A 150 4.26 5.03 -22.34
C HIS A 150 3.34 4.40 -21.27
N MET A 151 2.75 5.23 -20.40
CA MET A 151 1.69 4.80 -19.49
C MET A 151 0.35 4.80 -20.23
N ALA A 152 -0.52 3.84 -19.91
CA ALA A 152 -1.89 3.73 -20.40
C ALA A 152 -2.87 3.43 -19.24
N ALA A 153 -4.15 3.76 -19.45
CA ALA A 153 -5.23 3.32 -18.57
C ALA A 153 -5.43 1.81 -18.68
N VAL A 154 -5.73 1.15 -17.57
CA VAL A 154 -6.16 -0.25 -17.56
C VAL A 154 -7.56 -0.37 -18.17
N ASP A 155 -7.76 -1.37 -19.03
CA ASP A 155 -9.06 -1.76 -19.57
C ASP A 155 -9.51 -3.13 -19.01
N GLN A 156 -10.77 -3.51 -19.28
CA GLN A 156 -11.36 -4.75 -18.79
C GLN A 156 -10.64 -6.00 -19.31
N ASP A 157 -10.31 -6.04 -20.61
CA ASP A 157 -9.64 -7.18 -21.24
C ASP A 157 -8.22 -7.35 -20.71
N TYR A 158 -7.51 -6.25 -20.45
CA TYR A 158 -6.20 -6.26 -19.81
C TYR A 158 -6.25 -6.97 -18.46
N VAL A 159 -7.21 -6.62 -17.59
CA VAL A 159 -7.34 -7.26 -16.27
C VAL A 159 -7.73 -8.72 -16.39
N PHE A 160 -8.74 -9.07 -17.20
CA PHE A 160 -9.19 -10.45 -17.32
C PHE A 160 -8.13 -11.34 -17.97
N ASN A 161 -7.37 -10.85 -18.94
CA ASN A 161 -6.22 -11.59 -19.50
C ASN A 161 -5.07 -11.72 -18.49
N MET A 162 -4.83 -10.70 -17.65
CA MET A 162 -3.86 -10.77 -16.56
C MET A 162 -4.26 -11.80 -15.49
N LEU A 163 -5.55 -11.86 -15.11
CA LEU A 163 -6.08 -12.85 -14.18
C LEU A 163 -5.99 -14.27 -14.74
N ARG A 164 -6.35 -14.49 -16.01
CA ARG A 164 -6.16 -15.78 -16.71
C ARG A 164 -4.70 -16.23 -16.73
N ARG A 165 -3.75 -15.30 -16.96
CA ARG A 165 -2.30 -15.59 -16.89
C ARG A 165 -1.85 -15.98 -15.50
N LEU A 166 -2.23 -15.21 -14.47
CA LEU A 166 -1.94 -15.51 -13.06
C LEU A 166 -2.47 -16.89 -12.66
N HIS A 167 -3.69 -17.23 -13.08
CA HIS A 167 -4.30 -18.55 -12.89
C HIS A 167 -3.49 -19.67 -13.55
N THR A 168 -3.13 -19.50 -14.83
CA THR A 168 -2.33 -20.50 -15.59
C THR A 168 -0.97 -20.76 -14.95
N LEU A 169 -0.34 -19.74 -14.35
CA LEU A 169 0.96 -19.86 -13.68
C LEU A 169 0.90 -20.60 -12.34
N VAL A 170 -0.26 -20.60 -11.67
CA VAL A 170 -0.46 -21.29 -10.39
C VAL A 170 -1.01 -22.70 -10.58
N SER A 171 -1.84 -22.92 -11.60
CA SER A 171 -2.54 -24.19 -11.83
C SER A 171 -1.70 -25.47 -11.76
N PRO A 172 -0.38 -25.50 -12.10
CA PRO A 172 0.45 -26.69 -11.92
C PRO A 172 0.68 -27.13 -10.46
N LEU A 173 0.35 -26.29 -9.48
CA LEU A 173 0.65 -26.50 -8.04
C LEU A 173 -0.58 -26.86 -7.20
N SER A 174 -1.77 -26.92 -7.81
CA SER A 174 -3.03 -27.12 -7.10
C SER A 174 -3.84 -28.27 -7.73
N HIS A 175 -3.84 -29.43 -7.07
CA HIS A 175 -4.76 -30.53 -7.40
C HIS A 175 -6.23 -30.18 -7.10
N LEU A 176 -6.45 -29.15 -6.27
CA LEU A 176 -7.73 -28.47 -6.12
C LEU A 176 -7.87 -27.46 -7.26
N LEU A 177 -8.94 -27.57 -8.05
CA LEU A 177 -9.19 -26.70 -9.21
C LEU A 177 -9.15 -25.22 -8.79
N PRO A 178 -8.18 -24.40 -9.25
CA PRO A 178 -8.21 -22.98 -8.98
C PRO A 178 -9.37 -22.37 -9.76
N GLN A 179 -10.33 -21.79 -9.05
CA GLN A 179 -11.52 -21.21 -9.66
C GLN A 179 -11.37 -19.69 -9.76
N PHE A 180 -11.12 -19.22 -10.99
CA PHE A 180 -11.31 -17.82 -11.36
C PHE A 180 -12.68 -17.68 -12.03
N HIS A 181 -13.59 -16.96 -11.39
CA HIS A 181 -14.94 -16.76 -11.90
C HIS A 181 -15.29 -15.27 -11.94
N VAL A 182 -15.74 -14.84 -13.13
CA VAL A 182 -16.48 -13.59 -13.30
C VAL A 182 -17.94 -13.97 -13.47
N CYS A 183 -18.75 -13.69 -12.46
CA CYS A 183 -20.20 -13.86 -12.54
C CYS A 183 -20.84 -12.48 -12.70
N THR A 184 -21.86 -12.34 -13.54
CA THR A 184 -22.62 -11.08 -13.65
C THR A 184 -24.10 -11.39 -13.68
N THR A 185 -24.82 -10.88 -12.69
CA THR A 185 -26.25 -11.12 -12.48
C THR A 185 -27.00 -9.80 -12.37
N PRO A 186 -28.33 -9.77 -12.60
CA PRO A 186 -29.15 -8.67 -12.14
C PRO A 186 -28.97 -8.48 -10.62
N ALA A 187 -28.90 -7.23 -10.16
CA ALA A 187 -28.74 -6.92 -8.75
C ALA A 187 -30.07 -7.14 -7.99
N GLU A 188 -29.99 -7.76 -6.81
CA GLU A 188 -31.16 -8.07 -5.98
C GLU A 188 -31.90 -6.80 -5.51
N PRO A 189 -33.25 -6.72 -5.56
CA PRO A 189 -34.02 -5.53 -5.19
C PRO A 189 -33.75 -5.01 -3.76
N THR A 190 -33.39 -5.91 -2.84
CA THR A 190 -32.98 -5.57 -1.48
C THR A 190 -31.70 -4.73 -1.44
N ARG A 191 -30.70 -5.07 -2.27
CA ARG A 191 -29.46 -4.28 -2.42
C ARG A 191 -29.70 -2.94 -3.10
N ILE A 192 -30.60 -2.88 -4.09
CA ILE A 192 -31.00 -1.61 -4.71
C ILE A 192 -31.55 -0.66 -3.62
N THR A 193 -32.35 -1.20 -2.69
CA THR A 193 -32.88 -0.45 -1.54
C THR A 193 -31.78 0.03 -0.59
N GLU A 194 -30.75 -0.79 -0.30
CA GLU A 194 -29.59 -0.37 0.50
C GLU A 194 -28.74 0.73 -0.16
N LEU A 195 -28.49 0.63 -1.47
CA LEU A 195 -27.74 1.64 -2.23
C LEU A 195 -28.47 2.99 -2.24
N ASN A 196 -29.79 2.96 -2.42
CA ASN A 196 -30.65 4.15 -2.28
C ASN A 196 -30.58 4.74 -0.87
N ALA A 197 -30.60 3.90 0.17
CA ALA A 197 -30.51 4.34 1.57
C ALA A 197 -29.15 4.97 1.93
N ARG A 198 -28.08 4.68 1.18
CA ARG A 198 -26.77 5.35 1.30
C ARG A 198 -26.73 6.72 0.62
N GLY A 199 -27.76 7.08 -0.15
CA GLY A 199 -27.82 8.32 -0.93
C GLY A 199 -26.89 8.31 -2.15
N GLU A 200 -26.43 7.14 -2.58
CA GLU A 200 -25.47 6.99 -3.70
C GLU A 200 -26.16 7.15 -5.07
N ASN A 201 -27.50 7.03 -5.13
CA ASN A 201 -28.30 7.36 -6.31
C ASN A 201 -29.62 8.06 -5.91
N GLN A 202 -29.90 9.23 -6.51
CA GLN A 202 -31.17 9.95 -6.32
C GLN A 202 -32.27 9.51 -7.28
N ASN A 203 -31.91 8.81 -8.36
CA ASN A 203 -32.81 8.09 -9.27
C ASN A 203 -32.08 6.81 -9.71
N PRO A 204 -32.23 5.67 -9.00
CA PRO A 204 -31.60 4.42 -9.44
C PRO A 204 -32.17 3.98 -10.80
N PRO A 205 -31.34 3.52 -11.75
CA PRO A 205 -31.84 2.86 -12.94
C PRO A 205 -32.61 1.59 -12.54
N VAL A 206 -33.72 1.32 -13.23
CA VAL A 206 -34.66 0.21 -12.91
C VAL A 206 -33.99 -1.17 -12.99
N HIS A 207 -32.84 -1.25 -13.68
CA HIS A 207 -32.00 -2.44 -13.73
C HIS A 207 -30.56 -2.07 -13.38
N LEU A 208 -30.09 -2.59 -12.24
CA LEU A 208 -28.68 -2.64 -11.89
C LEU A 208 -28.16 -4.06 -12.15
N TRP A 209 -26.90 -4.16 -12.56
CA TRP A 209 -26.15 -5.39 -12.72
C TRP A 209 -25.07 -5.43 -11.66
N GLU A 210 -24.86 -6.61 -11.09
CA GLU A 210 -23.83 -6.91 -10.10
C GLU A 210 -22.81 -7.87 -10.73
N THR A 211 -21.53 -7.46 -10.76
CA THR A 211 -20.43 -8.34 -11.19
C THR A 211 -19.58 -8.74 -10.01
N HIS A 212 -19.47 -10.04 -9.79
CA HIS A 212 -18.49 -10.65 -8.91
C HIS A 212 -17.26 -11.07 -9.71
N VAL A 213 -16.08 -10.73 -9.20
CA VAL A 213 -14.78 -11.23 -9.65
C VAL A 213 -14.15 -11.96 -8.47
N HIS A 214 -14.37 -13.29 -8.45
CA HIS A 214 -13.81 -14.20 -7.45
C HIS A 214 -12.54 -14.84 -8.00
N ALA A 215 -11.45 -14.73 -7.25
CA ALA A 215 -10.19 -15.38 -7.53
C ALA A 215 -9.77 -16.18 -6.30
N GLU A 216 -9.57 -17.49 -6.46
CA GLU A 216 -9.18 -18.39 -5.38
C GLU A 216 -7.65 -18.48 -5.17
N PHE A 217 -7.20 -19.59 -4.57
CA PHE A 217 -5.80 -19.84 -4.22
C PHE A 217 -4.84 -19.55 -5.40
N PRO A 218 -3.73 -18.83 -5.17
CA PRO A 218 -3.14 -18.47 -3.88
C PRO A 218 -3.59 -17.10 -3.37
N PHE A 219 -4.41 -16.40 -4.16
CA PHE A 219 -4.67 -14.97 -4.03
C PHE A 219 -6.14 -14.72 -3.68
N ALA A 220 -6.67 -15.49 -2.72
CA ALA A 220 -8.09 -15.50 -2.38
C ALA A 220 -8.66 -14.08 -2.16
N PHE A 221 -9.41 -13.58 -3.14
CA PHE A 221 -10.14 -12.32 -3.04
C PHE A 221 -11.46 -12.38 -3.81
N ASP A 222 -12.45 -11.68 -3.27
CA ASP A 222 -13.72 -11.36 -3.91
C ASP A 222 -13.79 -9.83 -4.11
N VAL A 223 -14.37 -9.44 -5.24
CA VAL A 223 -14.68 -8.07 -5.64
C VAL A 223 -16.09 -8.10 -6.23
N CYS A 224 -16.97 -7.29 -5.67
CA CYS A 224 -18.33 -7.09 -6.13
C CYS A 224 -18.50 -5.62 -6.50
N GLU A 225 -18.89 -5.31 -7.74
CA GLU A 225 -19.25 -3.96 -8.17
C GLU A 225 -20.62 -3.97 -8.85
N THR A 226 -21.30 -2.82 -8.83
CA THR A 226 -22.60 -2.64 -9.49
C THR A 226 -22.55 -1.54 -10.55
N GLY A 227 -23.39 -1.67 -11.58
CA GLY A 227 -23.52 -0.67 -12.64
C GLY A 227 -24.84 -0.82 -13.41
N PRO A 228 -25.24 0.16 -14.25
CA PRO A 228 -26.50 0.12 -15.01
C PRO A 228 -26.51 -0.89 -16.16
N SER A 229 -25.36 -1.46 -16.52
CA SER A 229 -25.25 -2.48 -17.56
C SER A 229 -24.19 -3.52 -17.21
N VAL A 230 -24.29 -4.69 -17.85
CA VAL A 230 -23.30 -5.78 -17.78
C VAL A 230 -21.87 -5.26 -18.04
N HIS A 231 -21.69 -4.45 -19.09
CA HIS A 231 -20.38 -3.93 -19.45
C HIS A 231 -19.80 -2.99 -18.37
N ILE A 232 -20.62 -2.10 -17.81
CA ILE A 232 -20.15 -1.13 -16.81
C ILE A 232 -19.86 -1.80 -15.46
N SER A 233 -20.70 -2.74 -15.02
CA SER A 233 -20.45 -3.54 -13.82
C SER A 233 -19.18 -4.39 -13.96
N GLN A 234 -18.97 -5.02 -15.12
CA GLN A 234 -17.75 -5.77 -15.41
C GLN A 234 -16.50 -4.88 -15.46
N TYR A 235 -16.58 -3.71 -16.09
CA TYR A 235 -15.46 -2.77 -16.16
C TYR A 235 -15.06 -2.27 -14.77
N ALA A 236 -16.03 -1.87 -13.94
CA ALA A 236 -15.79 -1.49 -12.54
C ALA A 236 -15.15 -2.62 -11.73
N ALA A 237 -15.71 -3.84 -11.81
CA ALA A 237 -15.21 -5.01 -11.10
C ALA A 237 -13.80 -5.41 -11.56
N ALA A 238 -13.51 -5.30 -12.85
CA ALA A 238 -12.17 -5.51 -13.40
C ALA A 238 -11.16 -4.50 -12.83
N LEU A 239 -11.45 -3.19 -12.87
CA LEU A 239 -10.55 -2.18 -12.30
C LEU A 239 -10.31 -2.41 -10.79
N ARG A 240 -11.32 -2.84 -10.04
CA ARG A 240 -11.21 -3.17 -8.61
C ARG A 240 -10.42 -4.44 -8.34
N ALA A 241 -10.58 -5.49 -9.16
CA ALA A 241 -9.72 -6.66 -9.10
C ALA A 241 -8.27 -6.27 -9.38
N CYS A 242 -8.00 -5.36 -10.33
CA CYS A 242 -6.67 -4.80 -10.55
C CYS A 242 -6.11 -4.09 -9.30
N MET A 243 -6.94 -3.30 -8.61
CA MET A 243 -6.55 -2.68 -7.32
C MET A 243 -6.25 -3.73 -6.23
N LYS A 244 -7.02 -4.81 -6.13
CA LYS A 244 -6.74 -5.92 -5.20
C LYS A 244 -5.40 -6.58 -5.55
N LEU A 245 -5.15 -6.91 -6.81
CA LEU A 245 -3.87 -7.47 -7.27
C LEU A 245 -2.69 -6.55 -6.92
N LYS A 246 -2.85 -5.23 -7.11
CA LYS A 246 -1.83 -4.25 -6.69
C LYS A 246 -1.63 -4.26 -5.17
N ALA A 247 -2.72 -4.27 -4.42
CA ALA A 247 -2.76 -4.33 -2.96
C ALA A 247 -2.39 -5.72 -2.39
N LEU A 248 -2.10 -6.72 -3.22
CA LEU A 248 -1.49 -8.00 -2.86
C LEU A 248 -0.02 -8.08 -3.29
N GLY A 249 0.50 -7.07 -4.00
CA GLY A 249 1.87 -7.07 -4.53
C GLY A 249 2.05 -7.92 -5.80
N LEU A 250 0.96 -8.38 -6.42
CA LEU A 250 0.98 -9.21 -7.63
C LEU A 250 1.28 -8.42 -8.91
N LEU A 251 1.12 -7.09 -8.86
CA LEU A 251 1.47 -6.20 -9.96
C LEU A 251 2.82 -5.53 -9.72
N THR A 252 3.71 -5.67 -10.71
CA THR A 252 5.03 -5.02 -10.73
C THR A 252 4.95 -3.49 -10.58
N ARG A 253 6.08 -2.81 -10.34
CA ARG A 253 6.12 -1.32 -10.22
C ARG A 253 5.55 -0.59 -11.45
N SER A 254 5.61 -1.24 -12.60
CA SER A 254 5.14 -0.72 -13.89
C SER A 254 3.74 -1.22 -14.27
N ASN A 255 3.13 -2.09 -13.45
CA ASN A 255 1.86 -2.78 -13.66
C ASN A 255 1.73 -3.58 -14.99
N HIS A 256 2.77 -3.68 -15.83
CA HIS A 256 2.65 -4.26 -17.18
C HIS A 256 2.75 -5.79 -17.22
N GLN A 257 3.44 -6.36 -16.24
CA GLN A 257 3.73 -7.79 -16.16
C GLN A 257 2.91 -8.39 -15.03
N SER A 258 2.03 -9.33 -15.39
CA SER A 258 1.87 -10.52 -14.56
C SER A 258 3.26 -11.17 -14.40
N PRO A 259 3.61 -11.71 -13.22
CA PRO A 259 4.74 -12.63 -13.05
C PRO A 259 4.89 -13.53 -14.28
N THR A 260 6.08 -13.63 -14.88
CA THR A 260 6.26 -14.53 -16.05
C THR A 260 6.67 -15.92 -15.60
N GLN A 261 7.23 -16.05 -14.39
CA GLN A 261 7.58 -17.30 -13.75
C GLN A 261 7.02 -17.32 -12.32
N HIS A 262 6.79 -18.53 -11.80
CA HIS A 262 6.36 -18.74 -10.41
C HIS A 262 7.34 -18.14 -9.38
N THR A 263 8.62 -18.05 -9.70
CA THR A 263 9.67 -17.42 -8.87
C THR A 263 9.48 -15.91 -8.69
N ASP A 264 8.78 -15.25 -9.61
CA ASP A 264 8.56 -13.80 -9.58
C ASP A 264 7.37 -13.42 -8.69
N LEU A 265 6.52 -14.39 -8.33
CA LEU A 265 5.49 -14.21 -7.33
C LEU A 265 6.13 -13.91 -5.96
N PRO A 266 5.76 -12.81 -5.28
CA PRO A 266 6.23 -12.57 -3.94
C PRO A 266 5.83 -13.75 -3.04
N LYS A 267 6.78 -14.33 -2.30
CA LYS A 267 6.48 -15.47 -1.39
C LYS A 267 5.32 -15.17 -0.42
N SER A 268 5.10 -13.89 -0.11
CA SER A 268 4.00 -13.38 0.69
C SER A 268 2.60 -13.57 0.12
N VAL A 269 2.46 -13.75 -1.20
CA VAL A 269 1.14 -13.89 -1.83
C VAL A 269 0.69 -15.35 -1.93
N PHE A 270 1.53 -16.31 -1.55
CA PHE A 270 1.01 -17.61 -1.10
C PHE A 270 0.43 -17.40 0.30
N VAL A 271 -0.77 -16.81 0.33
CA VAL A 271 -1.66 -16.94 1.48
C VAL A 271 -2.12 -18.39 1.43
N PRO A 272 -1.72 -19.24 2.39
CA PRO A 272 -2.25 -20.59 2.42
C PRO A 272 -3.77 -20.48 2.56
N SER A 273 -4.53 -21.30 1.84
CA SER A 273 -6.01 -21.38 1.88
C SER A 273 -6.55 -21.95 3.21
N TYR A 274 -5.83 -21.72 4.31
CA TYR A 274 -5.85 -22.42 5.60
C TYR A 274 -6.79 -21.81 6.64
N PHE A 275 -7.67 -20.88 6.24
CA PHE A 275 -8.69 -20.34 7.13
C PHE A 275 -10.08 -20.75 6.64
N PRO A 276 -10.42 -22.06 6.68
CA PRO A 276 -11.81 -22.47 6.59
C PRO A 276 -12.55 -21.83 7.76
N SER A 277 -13.62 -21.11 7.43
CA SER A 277 -14.49 -20.47 8.40
C SER A 277 -15.52 -21.49 8.89
N SER A 278 -15.22 -22.17 10.00
CA SER A 278 -16.19 -22.92 10.81
C SER A 278 -16.10 -22.47 12.28
N PRO A 279 -17.23 -22.30 13.02
CA PRO A 279 -17.18 -21.72 14.38
C PRO A 279 -16.68 -22.66 15.49
N GLU A 280 -16.48 -23.95 15.19
CA GLU A 280 -16.18 -25.00 16.20
C GLU A 280 -14.77 -25.59 16.05
N ASP A 281 -13.92 -25.03 15.17
CA ASP A 281 -12.58 -25.56 14.90
C ASP A 281 -11.69 -25.50 16.14
N ASN A 282 -11.23 -26.69 16.54
CA ASN A 282 -10.25 -26.97 17.61
C ASN A 282 -8.85 -26.42 17.25
N PHE A 283 -8.74 -25.10 17.05
CA PHE A 283 -7.47 -24.44 16.78
C PHE A 283 -6.62 -24.46 18.05
N ASP A 284 -5.48 -25.13 17.96
CA ASP A 284 -4.65 -25.51 19.08
C ASP A 284 -3.34 -24.69 19.05
N PRO A 285 -3.36 -23.40 19.47
CA PRO A 285 -2.23 -22.51 19.31
C PRO A 285 -1.05 -22.92 20.19
N HIS A 286 0.15 -22.86 19.62
CA HIS A 286 1.40 -22.93 20.39
C HIS A 286 1.69 -21.57 21.08
N TYR A 287 1.17 -20.49 20.49
CA TYR A 287 1.36 -19.10 20.90
C TYR A 287 0.05 -18.32 20.80
N GLU A 288 -0.27 -17.56 21.85
CA GLU A 288 -1.40 -16.62 21.84
C GLU A 288 -0.89 -15.19 21.98
N ILE A 289 -1.31 -14.31 21.07
CA ILE A 289 -1.03 -12.88 21.09
C ILE A 289 -2.30 -12.15 21.46
N TYR A 290 -2.25 -11.31 22.49
CA TYR A 290 -3.31 -10.38 22.85
C TYR A 290 -2.81 -8.97 22.53
N SER A 291 -3.59 -8.18 21.79
CA SER A 291 -3.17 -6.86 21.31
C SER A 291 -4.26 -5.80 21.42
N ASP A 292 -3.85 -4.54 21.59
CA ASP A 292 -4.73 -3.36 21.64
C ASP A 292 -3.98 -2.09 21.21
N ALA A 293 -4.70 -1.12 20.66
CA ALA A 293 -4.23 0.23 20.36
C ALA A 293 -5.05 1.33 21.06
N SER A 294 -4.34 2.27 21.70
CA SER A 294 -4.95 3.48 22.25
C SER A 294 -4.47 4.74 21.52
N ALA A 295 -5.02 5.90 21.89
CA ALA A 295 -4.51 7.18 21.39
C ALA A 295 -3.02 7.46 21.73
N LYS A 296 -2.43 6.76 22.72
CA LYS A 296 -1.04 6.97 23.15
C LYS A 296 -0.01 6.11 22.39
N GLY A 297 -0.41 4.90 22.02
CA GLY A 297 0.46 3.87 21.46
C GLY A 297 -0.27 2.54 21.30
N PHE A 298 0.49 1.47 21.09
CA PHE A 298 -0.01 0.11 21.01
C PHE A 298 0.71 -0.79 22.01
N GLY A 299 0.03 -1.86 22.42
CA GLY A 299 0.52 -2.86 23.34
C GLY A 299 0.17 -4.25 22.84
N ALA A 300 1.03 -5.23 23.16
CA ALA A 300 0.70 -6.63 22.99
C ALA A 300 1.45 -7.50 23.99
N TYR A 301 0.84 -8.60 24.40
CA TYR A 301 1.51 -9.66 25.14
C TYR A 301 1.35 -11.01 24.45
N LEU A 302 2.29 -11.90 24.76
CA LEU A 302 2.45 -13.22 24.19
C LEU A 302 2.44 -14.24 25.32
N VAL A 303 1.44 -15.11 25.27
CA VAL A 303 1.31 -16.32 26.10
C VAL A 303 1.79 -17.52 25.29
N THR A 304 2.35 -18.49 25.98
CA THR A 304 2.98 -19.70 25.45
C THR A 304 2.64 -20.85 26.37
N ARG A 305 2.30 -22.02 25.83
CA ARG A 305 1.93 -23.18 26.65
C ARG A 305 3.08 -23.72 27.50
N ASP A 306 4.31 -23.59 27.00
CA ASP A 306 5.49 -24.26 27.58
C ASP A 306 6.46 -23.29 28.31
N ASP A 307 6.08 -22.04 28.55
CA ASP A 307 6.90 -21.03 29.23
C ASP A 307 6.01 -20.21 30.17
N ASP A 308 6.22 -20.37 31.49
CA ASP A 308 5.51 -19.68 32.60
C ASP A 308 5.71 -18.15 32.61
N ARG A 309 6.17 -17.55 31.50
CA ARG A 309 6.58 -16.15 31.40
C ARG A 309 5.89 -15.45 30.25
N VAL A 310 4.94 -14.58 30.60
CA VAL A 310 4.26 -13.75 29.61
C VAL A 310 5.21 -12.69 29.07
N ARG A 311 5.46 -12.72 27.75
CA ARG A 311 6.38 -11.78 27.07
C ARG A 311 5.56 -10.63 26.51
N TRP A 312 5.99 -9.39 26.68
CA TRP A 312 5.16 -8.24 26.28
C TRP A 312 5.96 -7.13 25.58
N LEU A 313 5.24 -6.29 24.84
CA LEU A 313 5.74 -5.09 24.16
C LEU A 313 4.73 -3.93 24.32
N ALA A 314 5.24 -2.71 24.35
CA ALA A 314 4.44 -1.48 24.30
C ALA A 314 5.30 -0.34 23.75
N ASN A 315 4.82 0.39 22.73
CA ASN A 315 5.57 1.47 22.10
C ASN A 315 4.70 2.66 21.72
N SER A 316 5.19 3.87 21.95
CA SER A 316 4.43 5.08 21.62
C SER A 316 4.30 5.25 20.11
N TRP A 317 3.14 5.75 19.67
CA TRP A 317 2.98 6.19 18.29
C TRP A 317 4.05 7.20 17.87
N THR A 318 4.54 8.03 18.79
CA THR A 318 5.59 9.03 18.47
C THR A 318 6.97 8.40 18.17
N GLU A 319 7.21 7.15 18.56
CA GLU A 319 8.44 6.42 18.22
C GLU A 319 8.39 5.83 16.81
N HIS A 320 7.20 5.39 16.37
CA HIS A 320 6.97 4.78 15.06
C HIS A 320 6.60 5.83 13.99
N PHE A 321 5.88 6.87 14.41
CA PHE A 321 5.37 7.97 13.58
C PHE A 321 5.74 9.32 14.25
N PRO A 322 6.95 9.86 14.02
CA PRO A 322 7.44 11.08 14.70
C PRO A 322 6.62 12.36 14.47
N HIS A 323 5.69 12.34 13.51
CA HIS A 323 4.80 13.44 13.16
C HIS A 323 3.35 13.22 13.62
N TYR A 324 3.05 12.11 14.30
CA TYR A 324 1.71 11.85 14.85
C TYR A 324 1.46 12.70 16.09
N ASP A 325 0.38 13.50 16.07
CA ASP A 325 0.07 14.48 17.12
C ASP A 325 -0.90 13.96 18.20
N GLY A 326 -1.22 12.66 18.17
CA GLY A 326 -2.14 12.01 19.12
C GLY A 326 -3.62 12.03 18.70
N ARG A 327 -3.97 12.68 17.57
CA ARG A 327 -5.37 12.73 17.11
C ARG A 327 -5.71 11.55 16.20
N VAL A 328 -6.29 10.49 16.78
CA VAL A 328 -7.12 9.56 16.03
C VAL A 328 -8.28 10.36 15.40
N SER A 329 -8.63 10.11 14.15
CA SER A 329 -9.70 10.82 13.48
C SER A 329 -11.07 10.50 14.12
N LYS A 330 -11.51 11.32 15.08
CA LYS A 330 -12.92 11.36 15.48
C LYS A 330 -13.73 11.67 14.22
N ARG A 331 -14.60 10.74 13.80
CA ARG A 331 -15.43 10.84 12.58
C ARG A 331 -16.02 12.25 12.45
N ARG A 332 -15.45 13.08 11.56
CA ARG A 332 -16.13 14.29 11.11
C ARG A 332 -17.24 13.84 10.16
N ARG A 333 -18.42 14.49 10.27
CA ARG A 333 -19.54 14.27 9.35
C ARG A 333 -19.13 14.63 7.91
N ALA A 334 -19.89 14.11 6.95
CA ALA A 334 -19.52 13.78 5.57
C ALA A 334 -18.86 14.87 4.68
N ASP A 335 -18.83 16.14 5.08
CA ASP A 335 -18.87 17.25 4.11
C ASP A 335 -17.53 17.95 3.82
N THR A 336 -16.38 17.39 4.23
CA THR A 336 -15.06 17.96 3.91
C THR A 336 -14.12 16.95 3.26
N CYS A 337 -13.77 17.21 2.00
CA CYS A 337 -12.82 16.44 1.22
C CYS A 337 -11.48 16.30 1.96
N ILE A 338 -11.08 15.06 2.22
CA ILE A 338 -9.81 14.73 2.88
C ILE A 338 -8.73 14.64 1.80
N LYS A 339 -7.58 15.31 2.00
CA LYS A 339 -6.42 15.12 1.11
C LYS A 339 -5.80 13.74 1.33
N PRO A 340 -5.11 13.12 0.35
CA PRO A 340 -4.32 11.91 0.59
C PRO A 340 -3.30 12.04 1.74
N GLU A 341 -2.74 13.24 1.91
CA GLU A 341 -1.86 13.64 3.03
C GLU A 341 -2.55 13.69 4.39
N GLU A 342 -3.87 13.86 4.39
CA GLU A 342 -4.75 14.01 5.57
C GLU A 342 -5.57 12.75 5.83
N MET A 343 -5.28 11.65 5.12
CA MET A 343 -5.86 10.33 5.36
C MET A 343 -5.27 9.76 6.66
N LEU A 344 -5.65 10.39 7.77
CA LEU A 344 -5.27 10.04 9.13
C LEU A 344 -5.63 8.57 9.37
N PRO A 345 -4.73 7.79 9.98
CA PRO A 345 -5.08 6.43 10.33
C PRO A 345 -6.25 6.42 11.32
N ASP A 346 -7.22 5.53 11.05
CA ASP A 346 -8.35 5.30 11.92
C ASP A 346 -8.02 4.25 12.99
N SER A 347 -8.98 3.94 13.88
CA SER A 347 -8.77 2.90 14.90
C SER A 347 -8.36 1.57 14.28
N ASN A 348 -9.05 1.16 13.19
CA ASN A 348 -8.82 -0.10 12.51
C ASN A 348 -7.37 -0.25 11.99
N PHE A 349 -6.79 0.84 11.46
CA PHE A 349 -5.37 0.84 11.13
C PHE A 349 -4.48 0.62 12.35
N PHE A 350 -4.75 1.32 13.46
CA PHE A 350 -3.90 1.24 14.66
C PHE A 350 -3.97 -0.14 15.34
N GLU A 351 -5.15 -0.76 15.40
CA GLU A 351 -5.31 -2.14 15.90
C GLU A 351 -4.57 -3.14 15.00
N MET A 352 -4.74 -3.02 13.67
CA MET A 352 -3.99 -3.87 12.74
C MET A 352 -2.48 -3.65 12.88
N TYR A 353 -2.02 -2.41 13.12
CA TYR A 353 -0.61 -2.11 13.33
C TYR A 353 -0.07 -2.81 14.58
N ALA A 354 -0.85 -2.87 15.67
CA ALA A 354 -0.47 -3.55 16.90
C ALA A 354 -0.19 -5.04 16.65
N VAL A 355 -1.11 -5.73 15.95
CA VAL A 355 -0.94 -7.14 15.55
C VAL A 355 0.30 -7.32 14.68
N VAL A 356 0.43 -6.54 13.59
CA VAL A 356 1.54 -6.70 12.65
C VAL A 356 2.89 -6.40 13.30
N ALA A 357 2.97 -5.42 14.19
CA ALA A 357 4.17 -5.12 14.97
C ALA A 357 4.52 -6.27 15.94
N ALA A 358 3.53 -6.90 16.57
CA ALA A 358 3.72 -8.06 17.44
C ALA A 358 4.22 -9.28 16.65
N CYS A 359 3.48 -9.68 15.60
CA CYS A 359 3.85 -10.79 14.72
C CYS A 359 5.26 -10.59 14.12
N PHE A 360 5.58 -9.39 13.61
CA PHE A 360 6.89 -9.10 13.03
C PHE A 360 8.04 -9.09 14.06
N THR A 361 7.75 -8.73 15.31
CA THR A 361 8.73 -8.74 16.41
C THR A 361 9.04 -10.17 16.85
N TRP A 362 8.01 -11.00 17.01
CA TRP A 362 8.14 -12.37 17.53
C TRP A 362 8.25 -13.49 16.48
N LYS A 363 8.14 -13.21 15.17
CA LYS A 363 8.23 -14.19 14.05
C LYS A 363 9.33 -15.26 14.13
N HIS A 364 10.45 -14.96 14.78
CA HIS A 364 11.56 -15.89 15.00
C HIS A 364 11.24 -17.02 16.01
N LYS A 365 10.20 -16.86 16.83
CA LYS A 365 9.63 -17.90 17.70
C LYS A 365 8.49 -18.66 17.03
N PHE A 366 7.87 -18.06 16.01
CA PHE A 366 6.69 -18.61 15.34
C PHE A 366 7.03 -19.47 14.12
N VAL A 367 8.31 -19.84 13.95
CA VAL A 367 8.77 -20.62 12.79
C VAL A 367 8.10 -22.00 12.82
N GLU A 368 7.26 -22.28 11.83
CA GLU A 368 6.47 -23.52 11.74
C GLU A 368 5.47 -23.70 12.90
N GLN A 369 4.96 -22.58 13.45
CA GLN A 369 4.06 -22.59 14.61
C GLN A 369 2.66 -22.08 14.28
N ARG A 370 1.69 -22.59 15.04
CA ARG A 370 0.31 -22.09 15.10
C ARG A 370 0.21 -20.95 16.11
N VAL A 371 -0.32 -19.80 15.68
CA VAL A 371 -0.45 -18.57 16.46
C VAL A 371 -1.91 -18.10 16.42
N LEU A 372 -2.50 -17.83 17.59
CA LEU A 372 -3.82 -17.21 17.71
C LEU A 372 -3.66 -15.74 18.12
N VAL A 373 -4.40 -14.84 17.48
CA VAL A 373 -4.44 -13.41 17.81
C VAL A 373 -5.79 -13.04 18.40
N TRP A 374 -5.80 -12.64 19.66
CA TRP A 374 -6.95 -12.08 20.35
C TRP A 374 -6.97 -10.55 20.18
N SER A 375 -8.10 -10.04 19.68
CA SER A 375 -8.36 -8.61 19.50
C SER A 375 -9.83 -8.30 19.78
N ASP A 376 -10.14 -7.20 20.46
CA ASP A 376 -11.52 -6.69 20.62
C ASP A 376 -12.02 -5.90 19.39
N ASN A 377 -11.17 -5.77 18.36
CA ASN A 377 -11.54 -5.18 17.09
C ASN A 377 -11.94 -6.27 16.07
N ALA A 378 -13.25 -6.45 15.89
CA ALA A 378 -13.84 -7.40 14.94
C ALA A 378 -13.40 -7.20 13.48
N PHE A 379 -13.01 -5.98 13.09
CA PHE A 379 -12.48 -5.73 11.75
C PHE A 379 -11.08 -6.35 11.57
N VAL A 380 -10.21 -6.29 12.58
CA VAL A 380 -8.90 -6.97 12.55
C VAL A 380 -9.07 -8.48 12.46
N VAL A 381 -10.00 -9.06 13.23
CA VAL A 381 -10.32 -10.49 13.18
C VAL A 381 -10.80 -10.90 11.78
N THR A 382 -11.70 -10.10 11.20
CA THR A 382 -12.24 -10.31 9.84
C THR A 382 -11.14 -10.21 8.78
N VAL A 383 -10.20 -9.26 8.91
CA VAL A 383 -9.09 -9.07 7.97
C VAL A 383 -8.08 -10.22 8.05
N ILE A 384 -7.75 -10.71 9.24
CA ILE A 384 -6.78 -11.80 9.40
C ILE A 384 -7.35 -13.11 8.87
N ASN A 385 -8.59 -13.48 9.26
CA ASN A 385 -9.19 -14.75 8.87
C ASN A 385 -9.75 -14.75 7.43
N GLY A 386 -10.31 -13.61 6.98
CA GLY A 386 -11.08 -13.51 5.74
C GLY A 386 -10.51 -12.55 4.69
N GLY A 387 -9.32 -12.00 4.91
CA GLY A 387 -8.65 -11.05 4.02
C GLY A 387 -9.22 -9.63 4.02
N VAL A 388 -8.54 -8.70 3.35
CA VAL A 388 -9.02 -7.30 3.25
C VAL A 388 -10.15 -7.18 2.23
N ARG A 389 -11.38 -7.34 2.70
CA ARG A 389 -12.60 -7.24 1.87
C ARG A 389 -12.98 -5.79 1.52
N SER A 390 -13.09 -4.90 2.50
CA SER A 390 -13.57 -3.51 2.31
C SER A 390 -12.57 -2.56 1.61
N GLU A 391 -13.11 -1.72 0.72
CA GLU A 391 -12.34 -0.80 -0.12
C GLU A 391 -11.56 0.27 0.64
N ARG A 392 -12.24 0.96 1.56
CA ARG A 392 -11.71 2.11 2.32
C ARG A 392 -10.47 1.75 3.14
N SER A 393 -10.31 0.45 3.43
CA SER A 393 -9.21 -0.13 4.19
C SER A 393 -8.00 -0.50 3.33
N LEU A 394 -8.14 -0.66 2.01
CA LEU A 394 -7.11 -1.24 1.14
C LEU A 394 -5.78 -0.47 1.14
N LEU A 395 -5.82 0.86 1.23
CA LEU A 395 -4.61 1.69 1.09
C LEU A 395 -3.63 1.58 2.27
N LEU A 396 -4.14 1.51 3.51
CA LEU A 396 -3.33 1.52 4.73
C LEU A 396 -3.29 0.13 5.39
N VAL A 397 -4.46 -0.47 5.63
CA VAL A 397 -4.59 -1.81 6.22
C VAL A 397 -4.10 -2.87 5.24
N GLY A 398 -4.34 -2.71 3.93
CA GLY A 398 -3.82 -3.64 2.92
C GLY A 398 -2.30 -3.79 2.93
N LYS A 399 -1.55 -2.70 3.18
CA LYS A 399 -0.08 -2.77 3.32
C LYS A 399 0.36 -3.48 4.61
N LEU A 400 -0.35 -3.26 5.71
CA LEU A 400 -0.11 -4.01 6.95
C LEU A 400 -0.40 -5.50 6.77
N PHE A 401 -1.50 -5.84 6.09
CA PHE A 401 -1.86 -7.20 5.74
C PHE A 401 -0.81 -7.86 4.84
N GLN A 402 -0.30 -7.20 3.79
CA GLN A 402 0.84 -7.70 3.00
C GLN A 402 2.06 -8.02 3.87
N ILE A 403 2.43 -7.15 4.82
CA ILE A 403 3.56 -7.37 5.73
C ILE A 403 3.30 -8.57 6.64
N LEU A 404 2.05 -8.76 7.08
CA LEU A 404 1.62 -9.91 7.87
C LEU A 404 1.74 -11.20 7.06
N CYS A 405 1.12 -11.29 5.87
CA CYS A 405 1.21 -12.43 4.96
C CYS A 405 2.66 -12.75 4.59
N HIS A 406 3.51 -11.75 4.32
CA HIS A 406 4.94 -11.95 4.09
C HIS A 406 5.64 -12.55 5.31
N THR A 407 5.29 -12.07 6.50
CA THR A 407 5.86 -12.57 7.76
C THR A 407 5.42 -14.01 8.01
N CYS A 408 4.14 -14.32 7.80
CA CYS A 408 3.60 -15.66 7.99
C CYS A 408 4.20 -16.65 7.00
N SER A 409 4.09 -16.39 5.69
CA SER A 409 4.65 -17.26 4.64
C SER A 409 6.15 -17.49 4.82
N ARG A 410 6.95 -16.43 5.05
CA ARG A 410 8.41 -16.57 5.18
C ARG A 410 8.85 -17.40 6.38
N ASN A 411 8.04 -17.48 7.44
CA ASN A 411 8.34 -18.24 8.65
C ASN A 411 7.39 -19.44 8.82
N ARG A 412 6.59 -19.81 7.81
CA ARG A 412 5.59 -20.91 7.88
C ARG A 412 4.65 -20.79 9.10
N ILE A 413 4.19 -19.58 9.41
CA ILE A 413 3.28 -19.31 10.53
C ILE A 413 1.84 -19.58 10.09
N GLU A 414 1.12 -20.45 10.80
CA GLU A 414 -0.34 -20.55 10.70
C GLU A 414 -0.95 -19.55 11.70
N LEU A 415 -1.61 -18.50 11.20
CA LEU A 415 -2.05 -17.35 12.01
C LEU A 415 -3.57 -17.17 11.94
N ARG A 416 -4.29 -17.56 12.99
CA ARG A 416 -5.73 -17.23 13.13
C ARG A 416 -5.92 -16.02 14.05
N ALA A 417 -7.07 -15.38 13.94
CA ALA A 417 -7.54 -14.39 14.91
C ALA A 417 -8.90 -14.77 15.50
N ALA A 418 -9.13 -14.37 16.75
CA ALA A 418 -10.40 -14.53 17.45
C ALA A 418 -10.78 -13.22 18.13
N HIS A 419 -12.08 -12.96 18.22
CA HIS A 419 -12.61 -11.79 18.90
C HIS A 419 -12.66 -12.06 20.41
N VAL A 420 -12.03 -11.20 21.20
CA VAL A 420 -12.09 -11.21 22.67
C VAL A 420 -12.96 -10.05 23.16
N GLN A 421 -13.69 -10.19 24.27
CA GLN A 421 -14.45 -9.05 24.78
C GLN A 421 -13.52 -7.97 25.30
N ARG A 422 -13.91 -6.69 25.17
CA ARG A 422 -13.07 -5.57 25.63
C ARG A 422 -12.73 -5.61 27.13
N THR A 423 -13.62 -6.17 27.94
CA THR A 423 -13.42 -6.43 29.38
C THR A 423 -12.32 -7.47 29.62
N GLU A 424 -12.23 -8.49 28.77
CA GLU A 424 -11.23 -9.56 28.83
C GLU A 424 -9.88 -9.07 28.26
N ASN A 425 -9.88 -8.19 27.24
CA ASN A 425 -8.66 -7.60 26.67
C ASN A 425 -7.98 -6.52 27.55
N THR A 426 -8.37 -6.39 28.83
CA THR A 426 -7.90 -5.33 29.75
C THR A 426 -6.38 -5.28 29.86
N ALA A 427 -5.68 -6.42 29.86
CA ALA A 427 -4.22 -6.44 29.96
C ALA A 427 -3.53 -5.79 28.74
N ALA A 428 -4.09 -5.94 27.53
CA ALA A 428 -3.56 -5.29 26.34
C ALA A 428 -3.85 -3.78 26.34
N ASP A 429 -5.04 -3.34 26.78
CA ASP A 429 -5.38 -1.91 26.97
C ASP A 429 -4.45 -1.21 27.98
N LEU A 430 -4.08 -1.91 29.05
CA LEU A 430 -3.09 -1.39 30.00
C LEU A 430 -1.72 -1.19 29.32
N LEU A 431 -1.27 -2.12 28.47
CA LEU A 431 -0.03 -1.96 27.70
C LEU A 431 -0.10 -0.82 26.68
N SER A 432 -1.17 -0.74 25.87
CA SER A 432 -1.33 0.29 24.84
C SER A 432 -1.40 1.71 25.42
N ARG A 433 -1.81 1.83 26.69
CA ARG A 433 -1.86 3.07 27.47
C ARG A 433 -0.62 3.36 28.33
N PHE A 434 0.40 2.50 28.29
CA PHE A 434 1.64 2.53 29.09
C PHE A 434 1.45 2.36 30.61
N GLN A 435 0.40 1.68 31.04
CA GLN A 435 0.10 1.38 32.45
C GLN A 435 0.79 0.07 32.89
N VAL A 436 2.11 -0.02 32.68
CA VAL A 436 2.92 -1.24 32.89
C VAL A 436 2.85 -1.79 34.32
N ALA A 437 2.71 -0.93 35.34
CA ALA A 437 2.55 -1.37 36.73
C ALA A 437 1.26 -2.20 36.90
N LYS A 438 0.10 -1.65 36.51
CA LYS A 438 -1.18 -2.35 36.52
C LYS A 438 -1.21 -3.58 35.65
N PHE A 439 -0.54 -3.54 34.49
CA PHE A 439 -0.41 -4.73 33.64
C PHE A 439 0.28 -5.90 34.38
N ARG A 440 1.26 -5.61 35.24
CA ARG A 440 1.93 -6.62 36.09
C ARG A 440 1.12 -7.02 37.32
N GLU A 441 0.22 -6.17 37.79
CA GLU A 441 -0.77 -6.56 38.81
C GLU A 441 -1.79 -7.56 38.24
N VAL A 442 -2.15 -7.42 36.96
CA VAL A 442 -3.05 -8.34 36.23
C VAL A 442 -2.34 -9.59 35.73
N ILE A 443 -1.06 -9.49 35.34
CA ILE A 443 -0.22 -10.62 34.90
C ILE A 443 1.11 -10.61 35.68
N PRO A 444 1.16 -11.22 36.88
CA PRO A 444 2.39 -11.33 37.69
C PRO A 444 3.54 -12.05 36.97
N GLU A 445 3.22 -12.95 36.05
CA GLU A 445 4.14 -13.76 35.23
C GLU A 445 4.83 -12.93 34.12
N ALA A 446 4.44 -11.65 33.98
CA ALA A 446 4.96 -10.77 32.95
C ALA A 446 6.46 -10.53 33.08
N ALA A 447 7.20 -10.79 32.00
CA ALA A 447 8.65 -10.65 31.96
C ALA A 447 9.14 -9.27 32.47
N PRO A 448 10.27 -9.21 33.20
CA PRO A 448 10.73 -7.98 33.85
C PRO A 448 11.16 -6.89 32.86
N ALA A 449 11.38 -7.22 31.58
CA ALA A 449 11.74 -6.28 30.53
C ALA A 449 10.80 -6.37 29.32
N CYS A 450 10.26 -5.22 28.92
CA CYS A 450 9.57 -5.02 27.64
C CYS A 450 10.46 -5.49 26.47
N LYS A 451 9.89 -6.23 25.52
CA LYS A 451 10.56 -6.46 24.24
C LYS A 451 10.51 -5.17 23.41
N LYS A 452 11.67 -4.77 22.87
CA LYS A 452 11.75 -3.67 21.90
C LYS A 452 11.07 -4.14 20.61
N THR A 453 10.03 -3.43 20.16
CA THR A 453 9.48 -3.65 18.83
C THR A 453 10.55 -3.43 17.76
N LYS A 454 10.50 -4.25 16.71
CA LYS A 454 11.20 -3.91 15.48
C LYS A 454 10.33 -2.88 14.77
N LYS A 455 10.85 -1.66 14.56
CA LYS A 455 10.15 -0.69 13.71
C LYS A 455 9.86 -1.34 12.37
N LEU A 456 8.60 -1.29 11.93
CA LEU A 456 8.24 -1.62 10.56
C LEU A 456 8.87 -0.50 9.70
N LEU A 457 10.08 -0.76 9.18
CA LEU A 457 10.91 0.23 8.48
C LEU A 457 10.36 0.67 7.12
N PHE A 458 9.14 0.24 6.78
CA PHE A 458 8.44 0.66 5.59
C PHE A 458 7.16 1.37 5.95
N TRP A 459 7.00 2.56 5.36
CA TRP A 459 5.85 3.46 5.44
C TRP A 459 5.75 4.34 6.69
N ASN A 460 6.20 5.58 6.50
CA ASN A 460 5.62 6.74 7.16
C ASN A 460 4.80 7.50 6.08
N PRO A 461 3.45 7.51 6.12
CA PRO A 461 2.63 8.16 5.09
C PRO A 461 2.99 9.63 4.87
N LEU A 462 3.43 10.29 5.94
CA LEU A 462 3.80 11.70 5.96
C LEU A 462 5.20 11.98 5.38
N GLN A 463 5.96 10.92 5.02
CA GLN A 463 7.28 11.03 4.38
C GLN A 463 7.33 10.46 2.94
N THR A 464 6.29 9.75 2.48
CA THR A 464 6.31 9.17 1.12
C THR A 464 6.27 10.21 -0.01
N LEU A 465 5.78 11.42 0.23
CA LEU A 465 5.87 12.55 -0.73
C LEU A 465 7.33 13.05 -0.89
N PRO A 466 8.08 13.37 0.20
CA PRO A 466 9.51 13.71 0.07
C PRO A 466 10.43 12.63 -0.53
N HIS A 467 10.14 11.33 -0.36
CA HIS A 467 11.10 10.25 -0.68
C HIS A 467 11.22 9.86 -2.16
N LEU A 468 10.40 10.43 -3.06
CA LEU A 468 10.68 10.46 -4.51
C LEU A 468 12.08 11.03 -4.84
N LYS A 469 12.69 11.76 -3.89
CA LYS A 469 14.05 12.32 -4.00
C LYS A 469 15.21 11.33 -3.85
N GLN A 470 15.01 10.04 -3.51
CA GLN A 470 16.14 9.12 -3.28
C GLN A 470 16.08 7.79 -4.06
N THR A 471 14.91 7.22 -4.33
CA THR A 471 14.82 5.95 -5.07
C THR A 471 15.08 6.07 -6.58
N LEU A 472 15.01 7.28 -7.15
CA LEU A 472 15.36 7.54 -8.55
C LEU A 472 16.88 7.71 -8.81
N PHE A 473 17.73 7.55 -7.79
CA PHE A 473 19.18 7.76 -7.88
C PHE A 473 20.01 6.46 -8.04
N LYS A 474 19.39 5.32 -8.38
CA LYS A 474 20.11 4.06 -8.62
C LYS A 474 19.93 3.44 -10.02
N ASP A 475 18.88 3.80 -10.75
CA ASP A 475 18.54 3.17 -12.04
C ASP A 475 18.99 4.01 -13.25
N SER A 476 20.11 4.75 -13.12
CA SER A 476 20.74 5.53 -14.20
C SER A 476 22.25 5.22 -14.27
N GLY A 477 22.57 3.92 -14.32
CA GLY A 477 23.93 3.37 -14.26
C GLY A 477 24.41 2.65 -15.52
N ASP A 478 23.59 2.54 -16.57
CA ASP A 478 24.00 1.90 -17.84
C ASP A 478 24.78 2.89 -18.71
N THR A 479 26.05 3.08 -18.37
CA THR A 479 27.02 3.69 -19.28
C THR A 479 27.57 2.60 -20.20
N ILE A 480 27.16 2.62 -21.47
CA ILE A 480 27.74 1.78 -22.52
C ILE A 480 29.20 2.22 -22.74
N GLN A 481 30.13 1.53 -22.11
CA GLN A 481 31.55 1.59 -22.46
C GLN A 481 31.78 0.66 -23.67
N VAL A 482 31.85 1.25 -24.86
CA VAL A 482 32.41 0.57 -26.02
C VAL A 482 33.92 0.43 -25.77
N GLN A 483 34.37 -0.79 -25.46
CA GLN A 483 35.79 -1.13 -25.47
C GLN A 483 36.08 -2.13 -26.58
N SER A 484 37.02 -1.75 -27.45
CA SER A 484 37.55 -2.55 -28.54
C SER A 484 38.26 -3.80 -28.02
N THR A 485 38.05 -4.93 -28.69
CA THR A 485 38.75 -6.19 -28.44
C THR A 485 40.23 -6.13 -28.83
N PRO A 486 41.10 -6.77 -28.05
CA PRO A 486 42.30 -7.44 -28.55
C PRO A 486 42.12 -8.96 -28.49
N ALA A 487 42.62 -9.67 -29.51
CA ALA A 487 42.52 -11.12 -29.61
C ALA A 487 43.54 -11.84 -28.70
N HIS A 488 43.13 -12.91 -28.01
CA HIS A 488 43.99 -14.05 -27.64
C HIS A 488 43.09 -15.27 -27.32
N LYS A 489 43.06 -16.27 -28.19
CA LYS A 489 43.77 -17.58 -28.11
C LYS A 489 43.30 -18.51 -26.98
N SER A 490 42.87 -19.71 -27.38
CA SER A 490 42.27 -20.76 -26.55
C SER A 490 43.30 -21.54 -25.69
N PRO A 491 42.88 -22.10 -24.54
CA PRO A 491 43.70 -23.01 -23.75
C PRO A 491 43.36 -24.48 -24.04
N LEU A 492 44.05 -25.09 -25.02
CA LEU A 492 43.97 -26.53 -25.30
C LEU A 492 45.36 -27.07 -25.69
N SER A 493 46.25 -27.18 -24.69
CA SER A 493 47.59 -27.79 -24.85
C SER A 493 48.25 -28.10 -23.50
N ARG A 494 47.72 -29.08 -22.76
CA ARG A 494 48.46 -29.67 -21.63
C ARG A 494 48.15 -31.15 -21.29
N LEU A 495 47.99 -31.98 -22.32
CA LEU A 495 48.03 -33.44 -22.19
C LEU A 495 48.69 -34.06 -23.42
N GLN A 496 50.03 -34.17 -23.37
CA GLN A 496 50.79 -35.22 -24.05
C GLN A 496 52.23 -35.21 -23.54
N ALA A 497 52.52 -36.13 -22.64
CA ALA A 497 53.87 -36.59 -22.34
C ALA A 497 53.82 -38.12 -22.33
N LEU A 498 54.72 -38.74 -23.10
CA LEU A 498 55.05 -40.18 -23.07
C LEU A 498 53.97 -41.18 -23.55
N GLY A 499 53.96 -41.42 -24.88
CA GLY A 499 54.58 -42.66 -25.38
C GLY A 499 53.69 -43.78 -25.98
N LYS A 500 53.87 -44.00 -27.30
CA LYS A 500 53.65 -45.27 -28.07
C LYS A 500 52.19 -45.75 -28.19
N SER A 501 51.75 -46.47 -29.22
CA SER A 501 52.27 -46.71 -30.59
C SER A 501 51.18 -47.36 -31.46
N VAL A 502 51.03 -46.90 -32.71
CA VAL A 502 50.90 -47.72 -33.95
C VAL A 502 49.61 -48.52 -34.24
N GLU A 503 49.25 -48.51 -35.53
CA GLU A 503 48.33 -49.40 -36.32
C GLU A 503 46.79 -49.30 -36.14
N ASP A 504 46.17 -48.74 -37.19
CA ASP A 504 45.15 -49.32 -38.09
C ASP A 504 43.89 -50.01 -37.54
N VAL A 505 42.72 -49.67 -38.11
CA VAL A 505 42.05 -50.47 -39.17
C VAL A 505 40.79 -49.77 -39.72
N HIS A 506 40.58 -49.97 -41.02
CA HIS A 506 39.45 -49.61 -41.89
C HIS A 506 38.04 -50.05 -41.43
N GLU A 507 37.01 -49.34 -41.95
CA GLU A 507 35.68 -49.83 -42.45
C GLU A 507 34.81 -50.77 -41.55
N THR A 508 33.49 -50.91 -41.68
CA THR A 508 32.57 -50.79 -42.84
C THR A 508 31.11 -50.65 -42.34
N SER A 509 30.17 -50.30 -43.23
CA SER A 509 28.77 -50.77 -43.32
C SER A 509 27.83 -50.70 -42.09
N ALA A 510 26.68 -50.01 -42.17
CA ALA A 510 25.39 -50.54 -42.68
C ALA A 510 24.93 -51.83 -41.94
N SER A 511 23.71 -51.96 -41.41
CA SER A 511 22.41 -51.68 -42.06
C SER A 511 21.27 -51.96 -41.04
N VAL A 512 20.14 -51.22 -41.00
CA VAL A 512 18.83 -51.58 -41.62
C VAL A 512 17.82 -52.38 -40.74
N ILE A 513 16.58 -51.87 -40.70
CA ILE A 513 15.25 -52.55 -40.55
C ILE A 513 14.55 -52.74 -39.17
N GLN A 514 13.39 -52.05 -39.08
CA GLN A 514 12.04 -52.48 -38.60
C GLN A 514 11.78 -52.72 -37.09
N ASN A 515 10.72 -52.08 -36.54
CA ASN A 515 9.33 -52.54 -36.32
C ASN A 515 9.24 -53.59 -35.19
N THR A 516 8.18 -53.73 -34.39
CA THR A 516 6.80 -53.16 -34.30
C THR A 516 6.47 -53.17 -32.78
N GLU A 517 5.39 -52.65 -32.21
CA GLU A 517 4.00 -52.47 -32.67
C GLU A 517 3.33 -51.34 -31.84
#